data_AF-Q63YP7-F1
#
_entry.id   AF-Q63YP7-F1
#
_cell.length_a   1.000
_cell.length_b   1.000
_cell.length_c   1.000
_cell.angle_alpha   90.00
_cell.angle_beta   90.00
_cell.angle_gamma   90.00
#
_symmetry.space_group_name_H-M   'P 1'
#
loop_
_entity.id
_entity.type
_entity.pdbx_description
1 polymer ?
#
loop_
_entity_poly.entity_id
_entity_poly.type
_entity_poly.pdbx_seq_one_letter_code
_entity_poly.pdbx_strand_id
1 'polypeptide(L)' 'MLSNKPVYMRLMPDERRTLEELSASQNRSTSSVARLIYLEGVERYQAKVTDASAQAHANPVVGH' A
#
# COMPACT_ATOMS: atom_id res chain seq x y z
N MET A 1 0.03 12.54 18.75
CA MET A 1 1.30 11.79 18.88
C MET A 1 1.18 10.52 18.05
N LEU A 2 2.13 10.26 17.15
CA LEU A 2 2.16 9.02 16.36
C LEU A 2 2.48 7.86 17.32
N SER A 3 1.69 6.78 17.31
CA SER A 3 1.99 5.62 18.15
C SER A 3 3.29 4.98 17.68
N ASN A 4 4.29 4.85 18.56
CA ASN A 4 5.58 4.21 18.23
C ASN A 4 5.48 2.69 17.99
N LYS A 5 4.28 2.12 18.13
CA LYS A 5 4.04 0.70 17.91
C LYS A 5 3.99 0.41 16.42
N PRO A 6 4.77 -0.56 15.91
CA PRO A 6 4.72 -0.95 14.51
C PRO A 6 3.33 -1.48 14.16
N VAL A 7 2.88 -1.19 12.94
CA VAL A 7 1.67 -1.80 12.38
C VAL A 7 2.04 -3.18 11.85
N TYR A 8 1.39 -4.22 12.37
CA TYR A 8 1.55 -5.57 11.85
C TYR A 8 0.74 -5.74 10.56
N MET A 9 1.41 -6.16 9.49
CA MET A 9 0.77 -6.43 8.21
C MET A 9 0.45 -7.93 8.09
N ARG A 10 -0.78 -8.24 7.69
CA ARG A 10 -1.20 -9.62 7.38
C ARG A 10 -0.78 -9.92 5.95
N LEU A 11 0.15 -10.86 5.80
CA LEU A 11 0.59 -11.40 4.51
C LEU A 11 0.16 -12.86 4.43
N MET A 12 -0.39 -13.26 3.29
CA MET A 12 -0.57 -14.65 2.94
C MET A 12 0.78 -15.34 2.75
N PRO A 13 0.84 -16.68 2.81
CA PRO A 13 2.11 -17.41 2.70
C PRO A 13 2.90 -17.10 1.43
N ASP A 14 2.22 -16.92 0.30
CA ASP A 14 2.84 -16.59 -0.99
C ASP A 14 3.44 -15.18 -1.00
N GLU A 15 2.65 -14.18 -0.56
CA GLU A 15 3.11 -12.79 -0.42
C GLU A 15 4.32 -12.68 0.52
N ARG A 16 4.33 -13.45 1.60
CA ARG A 16 5.45 -13.53 2.53
C ARG A 16 6.69 -14.12 1.88
N ARG A 17 6.55 -15.22 1.13
CA ARG A 17 7.67 -15.84 0.40
C ARG A 17 8.27 -14.84 -0.59
N THR A 18 7.45 -14.18 -1.40
CA THR A 18 7.92 -13.16 -2.35
C THR A 18 8.70 -12.05 -1.65
N LEU A 19 8.21 -11.56 -0.52
CA LEU A 19 8.89 -10.55 0.27
C LEU A 19 10.24 -11.05 0.82
N GLU A 20 10.31 -12.29 1.30
CA GLU A 20 11.54 -12.91 1.80
C GLU A 20 12.59 -13.08 0.69
N GLU A 21 12.18 -13.51 -0.50
CA GLU A 21 13.04 -13.64 -1.68
C GLU A 21 13.59 -12.27 -2.14
N LEU A 22 12.73 -11.24 -2.18
CA LEU A 22 13.11 -9.85 -2.47
C LEU A 22 14.08 -9.26 -1.44
N SER A 23 13.97 -9.70 -0.19
CA SER A 23 14.86 -9.26 0.89
C SER A 23 16.23 -9.89 0.76
N ALA A 24 16.27 -11.18 0.45
CA ALA A 24 17.50 -11.91 0.18
C ALA A 24 18.23 -11.34 -1.04
N SER A 25 17.52 -11.08 -2.15
CA SER A 25 18.14 -10.56 -3.39
C SER A 25 18.73 -9.16 -3.23
N GLN A 26 18.14 -8.32 -2.37
CA GLN A 26 18.62 -6.96 -2.10
C GLN A 26 19.60 -6.87 -0.93
N ASN A 27 19.90 -7.99 -0.26
CA ASN A 27 20.73 -8.05 0.94
C ASN A 27 20.25 -7.07 2.04
N ARG A 28 18.94 -7.03 2.26
CA ARG A 28 18.25 -6.14 3.23
C ARG A 28 17.34 -6.97 4.13
N SER A 29 16.97 -6.41 5.29
CA SER A 29 15.99 -7.06 6.18
C SER A 29 14.57 -7.01 5.60
N THR A 30 13.78 -8.04 5.91
CA THR A 30 12.37 -8.17 5.49
C THR A 30 11.54 -6.96 5.85
N SER A 31 11.69 -6.44 7.07
CA SER A 31 10.96 -5.24 7.52
C SER A 31 11.34 -3.98 6.76
N SER A 32 12.61 -3.86 6.33
CA SER A 32 13.07 -2.71 5.54
C SER A 32 12.49 -2.75 4.13
N VAL A 33 12.53 -3.92 3.48
CA VAL A 33 11.94 -4.12 2.15
C VAL A 33 10.42 -3.93 2.18
N ALA A 34 9.73 -4.47 3.20
CA ALA A 34 8.30 -4.27 3.38
C ALA A 34 7.94 -2.79 3.49
N ARG A 35 8.74 -2.00 4.23
CA ARG A 35 8.54 -0.56 4.34
C ARG A 35 8.71 0.16 3.01
N LEU A 36 9.73 -0.21 2.22
CA LEU A 36 9.95 0.38 0.90
C LEU A 36 8.79 0.10 -0.05
N ILE A 37 8.33 -1.15 -0.09
CA ILE A 37 7.16 -1.56 -0.89
C ILE A 37 5.91 -0.79 -0.45
N TYR A 38 5.67 -0.68 0.86
CA TYR A 38 4.55 0.08 1.39
C TYR A 38 4.59 1.55 0.94
N LEU A 39 5.74 2.22 1.04
CA LEU A 39 5.88 3.62 0.63
C LEU A 39 5.62 3.81 -0.87
N GLU A 40 6.14 2.92 -1.71
CA GLU A 40 5.88 2.94 -3.15
C GLU A 40 4.40 2.70 -3.46
N GLY A 41 3.75 1.77 -2.76
CA GLY A 41 2.33 1.46 -2.93
C GLY A 41 1.40 2.57 -2.44
N VAL A 42 1.75 3.27 -1.36
CA VAL A 42 0.95 4.35 -0.76
C VAL A 42 0.77 5.53 -1.71
N GLU A 43 1.82 5.94 -2.43
CA GLU A 43 1.71 7.02 -3.41
C GLU A 43 0.72 6.64 -4.53
N ARG A 44 0.87 5.44 -5.09
CA ARG A 44 -0.02 4.91 -6.14
C ARG A 44 -1.45 4.75 -5.64
N TYR A 45 -1.65 4.30 -4.41
CA TYR A 45 -2.97 4.12 -3.82
C TYR A 45 -3.67 5.46 -3.57
N GLN A 46 -2.94 6.46 -3.05
CA GLN A 46 -3.48 7.80 -2.85
C GLN A 46 -3.93 8.44 -4.18
N ALA A 47 -3.15 8.27 -5.25
CA ALA A 47 -3.52 8.74 -6.58
C ALA A 47 -4.83 8.10 -7.05
N LYS A 48 -4.98 6.78 -6.90
CA LYS A 48 -6.21 6.05 -7.25
C LYS A 48 -7.42 6.50 -6.45
N VAL A 49 -7.28 6.68 -5.14
CA VAL A 49 -8.39 7.10 -4.26
C VAL A 49 -8.81 8.54 -4.57
N THR A 50 -7.85 9.43 -4.79
CA THR A 50 -8.13 10.83 -5.14
C THR A 50 -8.86 10.93 -6.48
N ASP A 51 -8.40 10.20 -7.51
CA ASP A 51 -9.04 10.15 -8.82
C ASP A 51 -10.46 9.59 -8.75
N ALA A 52 -10.66 8.47 -8.04
CA ALA A 52 -11.99 7.88 -7.83
C ALA A 52 -12.95 8.82 -7.07
N SER A 53 -12.44 9.58 -6.09
CA SER A 53 -13.24 10.57 -5.35
C SER A 53 -13.63 11.77 -6.21
N ALA A 54 -12.78 12.18 -7.16
CA ALA A 54 -13.10 13.23 -8.12
C ALA A 54 -14.16 12.77 -9.14
N GLN A 55 -14.11 11.52 -9.60
CA GLN A 55 -15.13 10.95 -10.48
C GLN A 55 -16.50 10.77 -9.80
N ALA A 56 -16.52 10.39 -8.51
CA ALA A 56 -17.76 10.22 -7.76
C ALA A 56 -18.53 11.53 -7.55
N HIS A 57 -17.85 12.68 -7.49
CA HIS A 57 -18.48 14.00 -7.38
C HIS A 57 -18.92 14.61 -8.72
N ALA A 58 -18.48 14.06 -9.85
CA ALA A 58 -18.73 14.63 -11.18
C ALA A 58 -20.01 14.10 -11.87
N ASN A 59 -20.78 13.20 -11.23
CA ASN A 59 -22.00 12.65 -11.82
C ASN A 59 -23.21 13.49 -11.39
N PRO A 60 -23.76 14.40 -12.23
CA PRO A 60 -25.00 15.09 -11.88
C PRO A 60 -26.12 14.07 -11.93
N VAL A 61 -26.80 13.88 -10.80
CA VAL A 61 -28.08 13.17 -10.75
C VAL A 61 -29.08 13.95 -11.63
N VAL A 62 -29.24 13.53 -12.87
CA VAL A 62 -30.34 13.99 -13.73
C VAL A 62 -31.60 13.31 -13.22
N GLY A 63 -32.38 14.07 -12.44
CA GLY A 63 -33.72 13.70 -12.01
C GLY A 63 -34.69 13.61 -13.19
N HIS A 64 -35.55 12.60 -13.13
CA HIS A 64 -36.63 12.28 -14.09
C HIS A 64 -37.87 13.15 -13.84
#